data_AF-A0AAU0NL94-F1
#
_entry.id   AF-A0AAU0NL94-F1
#
_cell.length_a   1.000
_cell.length_b   1.000
_cell.length_c   1.000
_cell.angle_alpha   90.00
_cell.angle_beta   90.00
_cell.angle_gamma   90.00
#
_symmetry.space_group_name_H-M   'P 1'
#
loop_
_entity.id
_entity.type
_entity.pdbx_description
1 polymer ?
#
loop_
_entity_poly.entity_id
_entity_poly.type
_entity_poly.pdbx_seq_one_letter_code
_entity_poly.pdbx_strand_id
1 'polypeptide(L)'
;MKRVKNKVLSAIMSAMIFSSLTMARPLVRVHASEANPINNVTINTNISTNQVTIQGNITSGSGKNVTIQILDPNGSIDYIGQTVSGENGKFIFTFKSNNAVSGSYNAKIGGEEVTAPYEQVFSFSGGSSGGSSGGRDSSDSSKVYSPTVVSAVLSGTSANVSWSSVQNAKGYYVYRSTIANGTYTKINSQLITTTSYNDTGLTAGTTYYYEITAVDSNGIESDKSASTAAVSFQRISGADRMATSIAIAKEQFSSKQPDAVVLASGNDFPDALGGAGLAYKNNAPILLVGNSVNDSKTVLDYITNNLSKDKKIYVLGGTASVSQEIFNYITAQGYNITRIGGKDRYETNQKIVDNLNIAKGTPIVISSGNNFADALSISSIASINGYPILINDKDNLLANVSNYITSIQPSTIYIVGGTGVISANIETQIKNLNGNINIVRLGGKDRYETSTLIAEKFNLNTNIITIASGLNFPDALSGSVLAARKNSSVLLVDNNDVSRQKQLLNKQKITNVIVLGGEGSIKNNTVNLLLEK
;
A
#
# COMPACT_ATOMS: atom_id res chain seq x y z
N MET A 1 29.51 25.20 -75.46
CA MET A 1 29.02 24.08 -76.30
C MET A 1 28.14 23.19 -75.44
N LYS A 2 26.86 23.03 -75.84
CA LYS A 2 25.88 21.93 -75.61
C LYS A 2 26.23 20.91 -74.50
N ARG A 3 25.37 20.48 -73.56
CA ARG A 3 23.90 20.46 -73.39
C ARG A 3 23.65 19.97 -71.94
N VAL A 4 22.82 20.64 -71.14
CA VAL A 4 21.41 20.28 -70.83
C VAL A 4 21.20 18.86 -70.29
N LYS A 5 20.85 18.78 -68.99
CA LYS A 5 19.76 18.00 -68.34
C LYS A 5 19.83 18.35 -66.84
N ASN A 6 18.83 18.83 -66.09
CA ASN A 6 17.47 19.31 -66.29
C ASN A 6 17.20 20.20 -65.05
N LYS A 7 17.06 21.52 -65.24
CA LYS A 7 15.81 22.29 -65.05
C LYS A 7 15.19 22.31 -63.63
N VAL A 8 15.33 23.50 -63.02
CA VAL A 8 14.24 24.38 -62.51
C VAL A 8 13.90 24.31 -61.01
N LEU A 9 14.27 25.42 -60.34
CA LEU A 9 13.58 26.18 -59.27
C LEU A 9 13.14 25.42 -58.00
N SER A 10 13.71 25.71 -56.82
CA SER A 10 13.46 26.93 -56.02
C SER A 10 11.98 27.19 -55.76
N ALA A 11 11.61 27.06 -54.48
CA ALA A 11 10.34 27.33 -53.82
C ALA A 11 9.28 26.21 -53.87
N ILE A 12 9.14 25.47 -52.75
CA ILE A 12 7.95 25.44 -51.88
C ILE A 12 8.21 24.52 -50.65
N MET A 13 8.01 25.12 -49.47
CA MET A 13 7.59 24.57 -48.16
C MET A 13 8.50 23.67 -47.29
N SER A 14 8.84 24.27 -46.14
CA SER A 14 8.55 23.80 -44.76
C SER A 14 8.91 22.37 -44.36
N ALA A 15 9.86 22.23 -43.42
CA ALA A 15 9.54 22.24 -41.98
C ALA A 15 10.75 21.76 -41.16
N MET A 16 11.06 22.55 -40.13
CA MET A 16 11.77 22.20 -38.89
C MET A 16 13.21 21.67 -39.02
N ILE A 17 14.15 22.40 -38.43
CA ILE A 17 14.89 22.04 -37.20
C ILE A 17 16.05 23.07 -37.08
N PHE A 18 16.34 23.49 -35.84
CA PHE A 18 17.42 24.37 -35.37
C PHE A 18 17.19 25.89 -35.38
N SER A 19 16.62 26.40 -34.28
CA SER A 19 17.40 27.15 -33.27
C SER A 19 16.47 27.69 -32.19
N SER A 20 16.83 27.54 -30.91
CA SER A 20 16.77 28.67 -29.98
C SER A 20 17.35 28.30 -28.60
N LEU A 21 18.35 29.10 -28.25
CA LEU A 21 18.56 29.75 -26.96
C LEU A 21 18.59 28.88 -25.69
N THR A 22 19.82 28.73 -25.23
CA THR A 22 20.22 28.87 -23.83
C THR A 22 19.40 29.95 -23.12
N MET A 23 18.49 29.54 -22.25
CA MET A 23 18.06 30.32 -21.10
C MET A 23 18.18 29.44 -19.86
N ALA A 24 19.08 29.85 -18.97
CA ALA A 24 19.17 29.32 -17.62
C ALA A 24 17.78 29.41 -16.96
N ARG A 25 17.21 28.27 -16.57
CA ARG A 25 16.04 28.25 -15.69
C ARG A 25 16.52 28.55 -14.26
N PRO A 26 15.83 29.41 -13.51
CA PRO A 26 16.13 29.58 -12.09
C PRO A 26 15.89 28.26 -11.35
N LEU A 27 16.73 28.02 -10.35
CA LEU A 27 16.51 27.03 -9.28
C LEU A 27 15.05 27.13 -8.81
N VAL A 28 14.27 26.07 -8.98
CA VAL A 28 13.02 25.91 -8.26
C VAL A 28 13.39 25.78 -6.80
N ARG A 29 13.14 26.86 -6.05
CA ARG A 29 13.10 26.83 -4.60
C ARG A 29 12.19 25.68 -4.19
N VAL A 30 12.70 24.75 -3.39
CA VAL A 30 11.87 23.82 -2.62
C VAL A 30 10.99 24.70 -1.74
N HIS A 31 9.75 24.95 -2.16
CA HIS A 31 8.76 25.56 -1.30
C HIS A 31 8.43 24.54 -0.21
N ALA A 32 8.54 25.01 1.03
CA ALA A 32 8.12 24.32 2.23
C ALA A 32 6.73 23.72 2.02
N SER A 33 6.50 22.50 2.54
CA SER A 33 5.20 21.91 2.90
C SER A 33 4.05 22.89 2.69
N GLU A 34 3.49 22.95 1.48
CA GLU A 34 2.40 23.88 1.22
C GLU A 34 1.22 23.43 2.07
N ALA A 35 0.72 24.34 2.91
CA ALA A 35 -0.48 24.14 3.69
C ALA A 35 -1.60 23.63 2.78
N ASN A 36 -2.48 22.78 3.32
CA ASN A 36 -3.64 22.24 2.59
C ASN A 36 -4.33 23.35 1.77
N PRO A 37 -4.51 23.19 0.45
CA PRO A 37 -5.01 24.26 -0.41
C PRO A 37 -6.49 24.60 -0.19
N ILE A 38 -7.19 23.91 0.71
CA ILE A 38 -8.57 24.20 1.09
C ILE A 38 -8.60 25.22 2.24
N ASN A 39 -9.36 26.30 2.07
CA ASN A 39 -9.55 27.32 3.12
C ASN A 39 -10.97 27.89 3.15
N ASN A 40 -11.25 28.70 4.18
CA ASN A 40 -12.53 29.40 4.37
C ASN A 40 -13.77 28.48 4.32
N VAL A 41 -13.62 27.26 4.85
CA VAL A 41 -14.71 26.28 4.85
C VAL A 41 -15.77 26.69 5.87
N THR A 42 -17.01 26.77 5.41
CA THR A 42 -18.20 27.03 6.23
C THR A 42 -19.20 25.90 6.02
N ILE A 43 -19.82 25.46 7.12
CA ILE A 43 -20.79 24.37 7.15
C ILE A 43 -22.09 24.93 7.71
N ASN A 44 -23.17 24.81 6.95
CA ASN A 44 -24.52 25.21 7.34
C ASN A 44 -25.43 23.99 7.32
N THR A 45 -26.13 23.73 8.42
CA THR A 45 -27.07 22.62 8.56
C THR A 45 -28.49 23.15 8.72
N ASN A 46 -29.42 22.64 7.92
CA ASN A 46 -30.85 22.86 8.08
C ASN A 46 -31.49 21.60 8.66
N ILE A 47 -31.76 21.66 9.96
CA ILE A 47 -32.26 20.53 10.77
C ILE A 47 -33.69 20.13 10.36
N SER A 48 -34.52 21.07 9.88
CA SER A 48 -35.91 20.73 9.50
C SER A 48 -36.01 20.00 8.17
N THR A 49 -34.96 20.05 7.34
CA THR A 49 -34.94 19.43 6.00
C THR A 49 -33.83 18.40 5.83
N ASN A 50 -33.07 18.12 6.90
CA ASN A 50 -31.85 17.31 6.90
C ASN A 50 -30.82 17.73 5.84
N GLN A 51 -30.83 19.00 5.44
CA GLN A 51 -29.93 19.51 4.41
C GLN A 51 -28.64 20.04 5.04
N VAL A 52 -27.51 19.69 4.43
CA VAL A 52 -26.19 20.20 4.80
C VAL A 52 -25.61 20.89 3.58
N THR A 53 -25.11 22.11 3.79
CA THR A 53 -24.38 22.88 2.79
C THR A 53 -22.97 23.16 3.30
N ILE A 54 -21.97 22.66 2.57
CA ILE A 54 -20.55 22.86 2.85
C ILE A 54 -19.95 23.63 1.69
N GLN A 55 -19.33 24.77 1.98
CA GLN A 55 -18.67 25.60 0.96
C GLN A 55 -17.31 26.07 1.46
N GLY A 56 -16.39 26.28 0.53
CA GLY A 56 -15.05 26.79 0.82
C GLY A 56 -14.35 27.20 -0.47
N ASN A 57 -13.05 27.48 -0.38
CA ASN A 57 -12.23 27.83 -1.54
C ASN A 57 -11.02 26.90 -1.64
N ILE A 58 -10.65 26.54 -2.88
CA ILE A 58 -9.34 25.97 -3.20
C ILE A 58 -8.39 27.08 -3.69
N THR A 59 -7.20 27.17 -3.11
CA THR A 59 -6.25 28.28 -3.34
C THR A 59 -5.73 28.36 -4.76
N SER A 60 -5.78 27.28 -5.52
CA SER A 60 -5.31 27.19 -6.90
C SER A 60 -6.31 27.70 -7.95
N GLY A 61 -7.49 28.19 -7.53
CA GLY A 61 -8.45 28.86 -8.40
C GLY A 61 -9.51 27.95 -9.01
N SER A 62 -10.11 28.39 -10.12
CA SER A 62 -11.26 27.73 -10.77
C SER A 62 -10.87 26.48 -11.57
N GLY A 63 -11.85 25.63 -11.85
CA GLY A 63 -11.70 24.44 -12.70
C GLY A 63 -11.07 23.24 -12.01
N LYS A 64 -10.97 23.24 -10.68
CA LYS A 64 -10.33 22.16 -9.91
C LYS A 64 -11.34 21.16 -9.40
N ASN A 65 -11.00 19.88 -9.49
CA ASN A 65 -11.81 18.81 -8.93
C ASN A 65 -11.71 18.82 -7.39
N VAL A 66 -12.85 19.00 -6.74
CA VAL A 66 -13.00 18.91 -5.28
C VAL A 66 -13.92 17.74 -4.96
N THR A 67 -13.51 16.91 -4.00
CA THR A 67 -14.29 15.77 -3.52
C THR A 67 -14.62 15.95 -2.05
N ILE A 68 -15.73 15.36 -1.60
CA ILE A 68 -16.11 15.35 -0.20
C ILE A 68 -16.57 13.96 0.22
N GLN A 69 -16.20 13.56 1.43
CA GLN A 69 -16.74 12.42 2.14
C GLN A 69 -17.21 12.87 3.52
N ILE A 70 -18.44 12.53 3.87
CA ILE A 70 -19.02 12.79 5.17
C ILE A 70 -19.14 11.45 5.89
N LEU A 71 -18.52 11.38 7.06
CA LEU A 71 -18.67 10.24 7.97
C LEU A 71 -19.67 10.62 9.06
N ASP A 72 -20.62 9.74 9.32
CA ASP A 72 -21.57 9.85 10.44
C ASP A 72 -20.88 9.58 11.79
N PRO A 73 -21.59 9.76 12.92
CA PRO A 73 -21.03 9.53 14.25
C PRO A 73 -20.52 8.11 14.50
N ASN A 74 -20.96 7.12 13.72
CA ASN A 74 -20.52 5.73 13.79
C ASN A 74 -19.35 5.45 12.83
N GLY A 75 -18.83 6.47 12.15
CA GLY A 75 -17.77 6.35 11.17
C GLY A 75 -18.22 5.77 9.83
N SER A 76 -19.52 5.58 9.61
CA SER A 76 -20.08 5.12 8.34
C SER A 76 -20.22 6.29 7.36
N ILE A 77 -20.15 6.01 6.06
CA ILE A 77 -20.27 7.05 5.03
C ILE A 77 -21.72 7.52 4.94
N ASP A 78 -21.97 8.77 5.31
CA ASP A 78 -23.27 9.43 5.14
C ASP A 78 -23.44 10.00 3.73
N TYR A 79 -22.38 10.62 3.20
CA TYR A 79 -22.40 11.26 1.88
C TYR A 79 -21.03 11.24 1.20
N ILE A 80 -21.01 11.06 -0.12
CA ILE A 80 -19.85 11.30 -0.98
C ILE A 80 -20.30 12.18 -2.14
N GLY A 81 -19.48 13.16 -2.49
CA GLY A 81 -19.73 14.03 -3.64
C GLY A 81 -18.45 14.47 -4.32
N GLN A 82 -18.60 14.94 -5.56
CA GLN A 82 -17.57 15.63 -6.32
C GLN A 82 -18.17 16.88 -6.97
N THR A 83 -17.38 17.94 -7.06
CA THR A 83 -17.71 19.17 -7.78
C THR A 83 -16.46 19.76 -8.42
N VAL A 84 -16.65 20.79 -9.24
CA VAL A 84 -15.56 21.57 -9.85
C VAL A 84 -15.60 22.98 -9.26
N SER A 85 -14.45 23.50 -8.84
CA SER A 85 -14.36 24.84 -8.27
C SER A 85 -14.72 25.93 -9.30
N GLY A 86 -15.53 26.89 -8.87
CA GLY A 86 -15.91 28.07 -9.65
C GLY A 86 -14.92 29.22 -9.50
N GLU A 87 -15.36 30.43 -9.84
CA GLU A 87 -14.55 31.66 -9.72
C GLU A 87 -13.93 31.81 -8.32
N ASN A 88 -12.68 32.27 -8.27
CA ASN A 88 -11.87 32.37 -7.04
C ASN A 88 -11.71 31.05 -6.27
N GLY A 89 -11.87 29.91 -6.94
CA GLY A 89 -11.72 28.58 -6.34
C GLY A 89 -12.88 28.14 -5.46
N LYS A 90 -14.02 28.83 -5.52
CA LYS A 90 -15.18 28.52 -4.69
C LYS A 90 -15.79 27.15 -5.02
N PHE A 91 -16.00 26.30 -4.03
CA PHE A 91 -16.76 25.06 -4.16
C PHE A 91 -17.96 25.05 -3.20
N ILE A 92 -19.04 24.36 -3.58
CA ILE A 92 -20.23 24.19 -2.76
C ILE A 92 -20.74 22.75 -2.93
N PHE A 93 -20.99 22.07 -1.81
CA PHE A 93 -21.73 20.83 -1.73
C PHE A 93 -23.02 21.09 -0.96
N THR A 94 -24.16 20.76 -1.56
CA THR A 94 -25.46 20.78 -0.88
C THR A 94 -26.09 19.41 -1.02
N PHE A 95 -26.31 18.73 0.10
CA PHE A 95 -26.85 17.37 0.12
C PHE A 95 -27.85 17.21 1.28
N LYS A 96 -28.67 16.15 1.22
CA LYS A 96 -29.45 15.71 2.38
C LYS A 96 -28.71 14.55 3.03
N SER A 97 -28.54 14.59 4.35
CA SER A 97 -27.96 13.48 5.11
C SER A 97 -28.84 12.24 4.99
N ASN A 98 -28.24 11.09 4.67
CA ASN A 98 -28.95 9.82 4.48
C ASN A 98 -29.22 9.14 5.84
N ASN A 99 -28.35 9.37 6.81
CA ASN A 99 -28.41 8.84 8.17
C ASN A 99 -28.37 10.00 9.16
N ALA A 100 -29.38 10.87 9.15
CA ALA A 100 -29.49 12.05 10.01
C ALA A 100 -29.71 11.69 11.50
N VAL A 101 -28.70 11.07 12.10
CA VAL A 101 -28.63 10.71 13.52
C VAL A 101 -28.00 11.87 14.29
N SER A 102 -28.43 12.05 15.54
CA SER A 102 -27.81 13.06 16.40
C SER A 102 -26.36 12.68 16.69
N GLY A 103 -25.41 13.59 16.43
CA GLY A 103 -23.99 13.36 16.76
C GLY A 103 -23.02 14.17 15.90
N SER A 104 -21.74 13.86 16.04
CA SER A 104 -20.63 14.52 15.32
C SER A 104 -20.33 13.81 14.01
N TYR A 105 -20.36 14.57 12.92
CA TYR A 105 -20.00 14.15 11.57
C TYR A 105 -18.63 14.69 11.22
N ASN A 106 -17.84 13.93 10.46
CA ASN A 106 -16.55 14.40 9.96
C ASN A 106 -16.64 14.63 8.44
N ALA A 107 -16.46 15.88 8.01
CA ALA A 107 -16.35 16.23 6.61
C ALA A 107 -14.89 16.19 6.17
N LYS A 108 -14.58 15.30 5.23
CA LYS A 108 -13.26 15.16 4.60
C LYS A 108 -13.32 15.71 3.18
N ILE A 109 -12.60 16.79 2.93
CA ILE A 109 -12.57 17.49 1.65
C ILE A 109 -11.23 17.22 0.98
N GLY A 110 -11.28 16.57 -0.17
CA GLY A 110 -10.12 16.20 -0.98
C GLY A 110 -10.19 16.80 -2.39
N GLY A 111 -9.25 16.40 -3.25
CA GLY A 111 -9.18 16.89 -4.62
C GLY A 111 -7.84 16.56 -5.28
N GLU A 112 -7.74 16.85 -6.57
CA GLU A 112 -6.58 16.53 -7.42
C GLU A 112 -5.27 17.17 -6.92
N GLU A 113 -5.36 18.29 -6.20
CA GLU A 113 -4.23 19.06 -5.68
C GLU A 113 -4.15 19.03 -4.14
N VAL A 114 -5.02 18.24 -3.50
CA VAL A 114 -5.09 18.14 -2.03
C VAL A 114 -4.22 16.95 -1.57
N THR A 115 -3.04 17.25 -1.03
CA THR A 115 -2.05 16.24 -0.60
C THR A 115 -2.48 15.44 0.64
N ALA A 116 -3.34 16.02 1.47
CA ALA A 116 -4.06 15.35 2.57
C ALA A 116 -5.44 16.01 2.74
N PRO A 117 -6.51 15.25 2.99
CA PRO A 117 -7.87 15.82 3.04
C PRO A 117 -7.98 16.87 4.14
N TYR A 118 -8.67 17.97 3.83
CA TYR A 118 -9.08 18.93 4.85
C TYR A 118 -10.22 18.32 5.65
N GLU A 119 -10.06 18.22 6.97
CA GLU A 119 -11.07 17.61 7.84
C GLU A 119 -11.74 18.69 8.70
N GLN A 120 -13.07 18.67 8.79
CA GLN A 120 -13.84 19.52 9.68
C GLN A 120 -15.01 18.76 10.27
N VAL A 121 -15.11 18.80 11.61
CA VAL A 121 -16.21 18.18 12.34
C VAL A 121 -17.39 19.15 12.43
N PHE A 122 -18.60 18.65 12.23
CA PHE A 122 -19.85 19.39 12.46
C PHE A 122 -20.89 18.49 13.13
N SER A 123 -21.87 19.08 13.82
CA SER A 123 -22.89 18.31 14.54
C SER A 123 -24.25 18.42 13.86
N PHE A 124 -24.99 17.32 13.90
CA PHE A 124 -26.40 17.23 13.51
C PHE A 124 -27.22 16.91 14.77
N SER A 125 -28.32 17.63 15.06
CA SER A 125 -29.18 17.37 16.24
C SER A 125 -30.63 17.13 15.80
N GLY A 126 -31.11 15.89 15.89
CA GLY A 126 -32.49 15.54 15.57
C GLY A 126 -33.48 16.00 16.65
N GLY A 127 -34.56 16.68 16.25
CA GLY A 127 -35.63 17.10 17.14
C GLY A 127 -36.69 16.01 17.34
N SER A 128 -37.07 15.75 18.61
CA SER A 128 -38.39 15.21 18.97
C SER A 128 -39.18 16.32 19.68
N SER A 129 -40.45 16.45 19.29
CA SER A 129 -41.38 17.52 19.62
C SER A 129 -41.80 17.59 21.10
N GLY A 130 -41.84 18.81 21.65
CA GLY A 130 -42.56 19.15 22.88
C GLY A 130 -42.26 20.59 23.31
N GLY A 131 -43.20 21.52 23.11
CA GLY A 131 -43.00 22.93 23.40
C GLY A 131 -42.98 23.26 24.90
N SER A 132 -42.10 24.17 25.31
CA SER A 132 -42.49 25.46 25.90
C SER A 132 -41.28 26.37 26.09
N SER A 133 -41.51 27.65 25.84
CA SER A 133 -40.72 28.87 26.06
C SER A 133 -39.36 28.82 26.78
N GLY A 134 -38.39 29.48 26.15
CA GLY A 134 -37.55 30.48 26.83
C GLY A 134 -36.11 30.07 27.12
N GLY A 135 -35.18 30.59 26.32
CA GLY A 135 -33.75 30.58 26.63
C GLY A 135 -32.91 30.24 25.40
N ARG A 136 -32.42 31.26 24.71
CA ARG A 136 -31.26 31.09 23.82
C ARG A 136 -30.07 30.82 24.74
N ASP A 137 -29.66 29.56 24.88
CA ASP A 137 -28.34 29.26 25.40
C ASP A 137 -27.39 29.07 24.22
N SER A 138 -26.74 30.18 23.89
CA SER A 138 -25.56 30.22 23.04
C SER A 138 -24.34 29.87 23.90
N SER A 139 -24.18 28.61 24.30
CA SER A 139 -22.91 28.10 24.84
C SER A 139 -22.83 26.57 24.86
N ASP A 140 -22.27 25.96 23.80
CA ASP A 140 -21.56 24.68 24.00
C ASP A 140 -20.38 24.55 23.03
N SER A 141 -19.49 25.55 23.08
CA SER A 141 -18.14 25.46 22.52
C SER A 141 -17.12 24.92 23.55
N SER A 142 -17.60 24.48 24.72
CA SER A 142 -16.78 24.05 25.87
C SER A 142 -16.77 22.54 26.12
N LYS A 143 -17.70 21.75 25.54
CA LYS A 143 -17.73 20.30 25.74
C LYS A 143 -16.53 19.60 25.10
N VAL A 144 -15.81 18.82 25.90
CA VAL A 144 -14.76 17.90 25.44
C VAL A 144 -15.37 16.56 25.04
N TYR A 145 -15.06 16.11 23.83
CA TYR A 145 -15.59 14.86 23.25
C TYR A 145 -14.69 13.67 23.54
N SER A 146 -15.25 12.46 23.46
CA SER A 146 -14.46 11.24 23.57
C SER A 146 -13.47 11.11 22.41
N PRO A 147 -12.23 10.69 22.67
CA PRO A 147 -11.29 10.32 21.61
C PRO A 147 -11.75 9.08 20.84
N THR A 148 -11.19 8.88 19.66
CA THR A 148 -11.26 7.61 18.92
C THR A 148 -9.94 6.88 19.11
N VAL A 149 -9.96 5.65 19.63
CA VAL A 149 -8.75 4.82 19.64
C VAL A 149 -8.36 4.50 18.21
N VAL A 150 -7.12 4.80 17.86
CA VAL A 150 -6.59 4.58 16.52
C VAL A 150 -5.81 3.26 16.49
N SER A 151 -5.06 2.93 17.54
CA SER A 151 -4.45 1.59 17.62
C SER A 151 -4.04 1.21 19.04
N ALA A 152 -4.09 -0.07 19.38
CA ALA A 152 -3.40 -0.69 20.50
C ALA A 152 -2.56 -1.87 19.99
N VAL A 153 -1.24 -1.82 20.13
CA VAL A 153 -0.30 -2.83 19.62
C VAL A 153 0.51 -3.41 20.77
N LEU A 154 0.41 -4.73 20.99
CA LEU A 154 1.18 -5.47 21.97
C LEU A 154 2.59 -5.77 21.47
N SER A 155 3.56 -5.60 22.37
CA SER A 155 4.97 -5.98 22.18
C SER A 155 5.52 -6.54 23.49
N GLY A 156 5.51 -7.87 23.60
CA GLY A 156 5.98 -8.60 24.79
C GLY A 156 5.19 -8.22 26.05
N THR A 157 5.83 -7.47 26.95
CA THR A 157 5.27 -7.00 28.23
C THR A 157 4.85 -5.52 28.18
N SER A 158 4.56 -4.99 27.00
CA SER A 158 4.11 -3.62 26.80
C SER A 158 3.06 -3.52 25.70
N ALA A 159 2.27 -2.45 25.71
CA ALA A 159 1.35 -2.08 24.64
C ALA A 159 1.50 -0.60 24.30
N ASN A 160 1.69 -0.30 23.02
CA ASN A 160 1.59 1.07 22.53
C ASN A 160 0.15 1.35 22.10
N VAL A 161 -0.48 2.31 22.76
CA VAL A 161 -1.87 2.73 22.51
C VAL A 161 -1.86 4.14 21.96
N SER A 162 -2.61 4.40 20.88
CA SER A 162 -2.74 5.70 20.25
C SER A 162 -4.19 6.02 19.91
N TRP A 163 -4.51 7.31 19.88
CA TRP A 163 -5.87 7.82 19.68
C TRP A 163 -5.87 9.13 18.89
N SER A 164 -7.05 9.58 18.47
CA SER A 164 -7.22 10.87 17.79
C SER A 164 -7.04 12.04 18.75
N SER A 165 -6.43 13.14 18.28
CA SER A 165 -6.44 14.39 19.02
C SER A 165 -7.88 14.91 19.15
N VAL A 166 -8.21 15.48 20.29
CA VAL A 166 -9.52 16.04 20.60
C VAL A 166 -9.36 17.53 20.80
N GLN A 167 -10.17 18.32 20.11
CA GLN A 167 -10.19 19.77 20.26
C GLN A 167 -10.53 20.15 21.71
N ASN A 168 -9.85 21.17 22.25
CA ASN A 168 -9.99 21.64 23.63
C ASN A 168 -9.52 20.66 24.72
N ALA A 169 -8.94 19.51 24.36
CA ALA A 169 -8.33 18.62 25.34
C ALA A 169 -7.02 19.19 25.88
N LYS A 170 -6.92 19.31 27.20
CA LYS A 170 -5.68 19.55 27.95
C LYS A 170 -4.82 18.29 28.05
N GLY A 171 -5.45 17.12 28.00
CA GLY A 171 -4.75 15.83 27.97
C GLY A 171 -5.72 14.65 28.06
N TYR A 172 -5.18 13.46 28.32
CA TYR A 172 -5.92 12.20 28.23
C TYR A 172 -5.68 11.28 29.43
N TYR A 173 -6.70 10.49 29.77
CA TYR A 173 -6.57 9.31 30.60
C TYR A 173 -6.74 8.04 29.76
N VAL A 174 -5.97 7.02 30.11
CA VAL A 174 -6.01 5.70 29.51
C VAL A 174 -6.55 4.73 30.55
N TYR A 175 -7.50 3.93 30.12
CA TYR A 175 -8.12 2.89 30.90
C TYR A 175 -7.85 1.53 30.28
N ARG A 176 -7.64 0.51 31.12
CA ARG A 176 -7.31 -0.85 30.70
C ARG A 176 -8.16 -1.90 31.41
N SER A 177 -8.55 -2.93 30.66
CA SER A 177 -9.19 -4.15 31.16
C SER A 177 -8.55 -5.38 30.52
N THR A 178 -8.65 -6.55 31.16
CA THR A 178 -8.34 -7.86 30.56
C THR A 178 -9.58 -8.58 30.04
N ILE A 179 -10.74 -7.92 30.10
CA ILE A 179 -12.05 -8.44 29.69
C ILE A 179 -12.73 -7.38 28.80
N ALA A 180 -13.15 -7.76 27.59
CA ALA A 180 -13.66 -6.84 26.56
C ALA A 180 -14.74 -5.86 27.04
N ASN A 181 -15.67 -6.34 27.86
CA ASN A 181 -16.76 -5.54 28.44
C ASN A 181 -16.69 -5.56 29.98
N GLY A 182 -15.48 -5.66 30.52
CA GLY A 182 -15.24 -5.70 31.97
C GLY A 182 -15.13 -4.31 32.59
N THR A 183 -14.73 -4.29 33.86
CA THR A 183 -14.38 -3.04 34.54
C THR A 183 -13.00 -2.56 34.08
N TYR A 184 -12.96 -1.35 33.54
CA TYR A 184 -11.71 -0.73 33.11
C TYR A 184 -11.08 0.10 34.24
N THR A 185 -9.77 -0.04 34.40
CA THR A 185 -8.96 0.65 35.42
C THR A 185 -8.12 1.74 34.78
N LYS A 186 -8.10 2.93 35.38
CA LYS A 186 -7.24 4.03 34.92
C LYS A 186 -5.78 3.70 35.21
N ILE A 187 -4.91 3.79 34.21
CA ILE A 187 -3.50 3.34 34.32
C ILE A 187 -2.47 4.46 34.35
N ASN A 188 -2.86 5.71 34.07
CA ASN A 188 -2.00 6.88 34.22
C ASN A 188 -2.53 7.83 35.30
N SER A 189 -1.62 8.34 36.14
CA SER A 189 -1.93 9.29 37.21
C SER A 189 -1.85 10.76 36.74
N GLN A 190 -0.98 11.05 35.77
CA GLN A 190 -0.83 12.37 35.16
C GLN A 190 -1.47 12.41 33.78
N LEU A 191 -2.02 13.55 33.39
CA LEU A 191 -2.58 13.75 32.05
C LEU A 191 -1.51 13.54 30.98
N ILE A 192 -1.82 12.73 29.99
CA ILE A 192 -0.98 12.54 28.82
C ILE A 192 -1.32 13.67 27.84
N THR A 193 -0.32 14.46 27.42
CA THR A 193 -0.52 15.58 26.48
C THR A 193 -0.27 15.19 25.02
N THR A 194 0.29 14.00 24.80
CA THR A 194 0.45 13.37 23.49
C THR A 194 -0.76 12.50 23.16
N THR A 195 -0.85 12.05 21.91
CA THR A 195 -1.90 11.13 21.44
C THR A 195 -1.46 9.66 21.45
N SER A 196 -0.53 9.32 22.34
CA SER A 196 -0.06 7.95 22.54
C SER A 196 0.40 7.71 23.98
N TYR A 197 0.34 6.44 24.39
CA TYR A 197 0.79 5.93 25.68
C TYR A 197 1.45 4.57 25.52
N ASN A 198 2.60 4.38 26.16
CA ASN A 198 3.25 3.09 26.25
C ASN A 198 2.94 2.45 27.61
N ASP A 199 1.98 1.55 27.64
CA ASP A 199 1.67 0.76 28.83
C ASP A 199 2.73 -0.33 29.01
N THR A 200 3.34 -0.42 30.19
CA THR A 200 4.45 -1.35 30.47
C THR A 200 4.17 -2.19 31.69
N GLY A 201 4.89 -3.31 31.85
CA GLY A 201 4.66 -4.26 32.95
C GLY A 201 3.46 -5.17 32.71
N LEU A 202 3.07 -5.37 31.45
CA LEU A 202 2.02 -6.31 31.07
C LEU A 202 2.49 -7.76 31.21
N THR A 203 1.54 -8.66 31.44
CA THR A 203 1.79 -10.11 31.43
C THR A 203 1.76 -10.62 30.00
N ALA A 204 2.84 -11.25 29.55
CA ALA A 204 2.94 -11.80 28.20
C ALA A 204 1.83 -12.84 27.95
N GLY A 205 1.25 -12.82 26.75
CA GLY A 205 0.17 -13.72 26.36
C GLY A 205 -1.22 -13.36 26.91
N THR A 206 -1.35 -12.27 27.66
CA THR A 206 -2.65 -11.76 28.13
C THR A 206 -3.23 -10.77 27.12
N THR A 207 -4.52 -10.91 26.80
CA THR A 207 -5.25 -9.92 25.99
C THR A 207 -5.62 -8.72 26.86
N TYR A 208 -5.34 -7.53 26.34
CA TYR A 208 -5.70 -6.27 26.99
C TYR A 208 -6.63 -5.47 26.09
N TYR A 209 -7.52 -4.72 26.71
CA TYR A 209 -8.48 -3.83 26.07
C TYR A 209 -8.28 -2.42 26.61
N TYR A 210 -8.39 -1.43 25.74
CA TYR A 210 -8.14 -0.03 26.08
C TYR A 210 -9.33 0.87 25.73
N GLU A 211 -9.59 1.82 26.62
CA GLU A 211 -10.53 2.93 26.46
C GLU A 211 -9.84 4.23 26.87
N ILE A 212 -10.14 5.33 26.18
CA ILE A 212 -9.44 6.61 26.35
C ILE A 212 -10.50 7.69 26.60
N THR A 213 -10.21 8.60 27.51
CA THR A 213 -10.98 9.84 27.71
C THR A 213 -10.10 11.06 27.46
N ALA A 214 -10.72 12.16 27.05
CA ALA A 214 -10.10 13.47 26.98
C ALA A 214 -10.51 14.30 28.20
N VAL A 215 -9.63 15.19 28.63
CA VAL A 215 -9.85 16.10 29.76
C VAL A 215 -9.64 17.52 29.30
N ASP A 216 -10.58 18.41 29.57
CA ASP A 216 -10.51 19.83 29.16
C ASP A 216 -9.64 20.69 30.10
N SER A 217 -9.61 22.00 29.84
CA SER A 217 -8.88 22.98 30.67
C SER A 217 -9.44 23.11 32.10
N ASN A 218 -10.72 22.81 32.30
CA ASN A 218 -11.44 22.88 33.58
C ASN A 218 -11.34 21.57 34.38
N GLY A 219 -10.76 20.52 33.80
CA GLY A 219 -10.64 19.20 34.43
C GLY A 219 -11.85 18.30 34.23
N ILE A 220 -12.78 18.67 33.33
CA ILE A 220 -13.92 17.82 32.96
C ILE A 220 -13.45 16.72 32.04
N GLU A 221 -13.80 15.49 32.37
CA GLU A 221 -13.48 14.29 31.60
C GLU A 221 -14.62 13.91 30.65
N SER A 222 -14.29 13.56 29.42
CA SER A 222 -15.26 13.10 28.41
C SER A 222 -15.81 11.71 28.74
N ASP A 223 -16.80 11.28 27.96
CA ASP A 223 -17.14 9.85 27.86
C ASP A 223 -15.93 9.03 27.39
N LYS A 224 -15.93 7.73 27.69
CA LYS A 224 -14.90 6.79 27.22
C LYS A 224 -15.06 6.54 25.73
N SER A 225 -13.94 6.38 25.04
CA SER A 225 -13.91 5.86 23.67
C SER A 225 -14.52 4.46 23.60
N ALA A 226 -14.82 3.99 22.38
CA ALA A 226 -15.06 2.57 22.17
C ALA A 226 -13.86 1.73 22.65
N SER A 227 -14.14 0.55 23.19
CA SER A 227 -13.10 -0.41 23.58
C SER A 227 -12.35 -0.90 22.35
N THR A 228 -11.03 -1.00 22.46
CA THR A 228 -10.15 -1.59 21.43
C THR A 228 -9.27 -2.67 22.02
N ALA A 229 -9.32 -3.87 21.43
CA ALA A 229 -8.43 -4.96 21.78
C ALA A 229 -7.00 -4.66 21.30
N ALA A 230 -6.02 -4.88 22.17
CA ALA A 230 -4.62 -4.80 21.79
C ALA A 230 -4.21 -6.10 21.09
N VAL A 231 -3.60 -5.97 19.91
CA VAL A 231 -3.21 -7.11 19.07
C VAL A 231 -1.69 -7.16 18.90
N SER A 232 -1.15 -8.33 18.58
CA SER A 232 0.27 -8.54 18.35
C SER A 232 0.52 -8.90 16.88
N PHE A 233 1.51 -8.25 16.27
CA PHE A 233 1.98 -8.56 14.92
C PHE A 233 3.45 -8.19 14.78
N GLN A 234 4.16 -8.82 13.83
CA GLN A 234 5.55 -8.48 13.52
C GLN A 234 5.57 -7.48 12.37
N ARG A 235 6.06 -6.26 12.60
CA ARG A 235 6.32 -5.30 11.52
C ARG A 235 7.79 -5.33 11.11
N ILE A 236 8.03 -5.43 9.81
CA ILE A 236 9.37 -5.36 9.22
C ILE A 236 9.39 -4.20 8.24
N SER A 237 10.12 -3.15 8.59
CA SER A 237 10.14 -1.90 7.86
C SER A 237 11.43 -1.12 8.11
N GLY A 238 11.76 -0.23 7.18
CA GLY A 238 12.76 0.82 7.36
C GLY A 238 12.19 2.20 7.02
N ALA A 239 13.06 3.22 7.03
CA ALA A 239 12.68 4.59 6.72
C ALA A 239 12.19 4.78 5.27
N ASP A 240 12.66 3.93 4.35
CA ASP A 240 12.28 3.91 2.95
C ASP A 240 12.25 2.46 2.41
N ARG A 241 11.96 2.30 1.12
CA ARG A 241 11.88 0.98 0.46
C ARG A 241 13.21 0.21 0.46
N MET A 242 14.35 0.89 0.39
CA MET A 242 15.66 0.25 0.43
C MET A 242 15.95 -0.25 1.85
N ALA A 243 15.71 0.59 2.86
CA ALA A 243 15.84 0.23 4.27
C ALA A 243 14.87 -0.90 4.67
N THR A 244 13.64 -0.91 4.15
CA THR A 244 12.70 -2.03 4.33
C THR A 244 13.25 -3.32 3.72
N SER A 245 13.80 -3.29 2.49
CA SER A 245 14.40 -4.47 1.87
C SER A 245 15.59 -5.03 2.69
N ILE A 246 16.40 -4.15 3.29
CA ILE A 246 17.48 -4.53 4.21
C ILE A 246 16.92 -5.16 5.50
N ALA A 247 15.87 -4.58 6.08
CA ALA A 247 15.23 -5.11 7.29
C ALA A 247 14.65 -6.51 7.05
N ILE A 248 14.03 -6.73 5.89
CA ILE A 248 13.55 -8.04 5.45
C ILE A 248 14.72 -9.03 5.28
N ALA A 249 15.81 -8.61 4.63
CA ALA A 249 16.99 -9.46 4.49
C ALA A 249 17.59 -9.84 5.85
N LYS A 250 17.66 -8.91 6.81
CA LYS A 250 18.13 -9.19 8.17
C LYS A 250 17.24 -10.20 8.91
N GLU A 251 15.92 -10.10 8.79
CA GLU A 251 14.99 -11.09 9.34
C GLU A 251 15.23 -12.47 8.71
N GLN A 252 15.37 -12.53 7.39
CA GLN A 252 15.57 -13.77 6.65
C GLN A 252 16.89 -14.47 6.95
N PHE A 253 17.94 -13.70 7.26
CA PHE A 253 19.33 -14.13 7.38
C PHE A 253 19.93 -13.79 8.76
N SER A 254 19.09 -13.80 9.79
CA SER A 254 19.48 -13.46 11.17
C SER A 254 20.49 -14.42 11.79
N SER A 255 20.53 -15.68 11.33
CA SER A 255 21.39 -16.76 11.87
C SER A 255 22.44 -17.28 10.88
N LYS A 256 22.42 -16.84 9.62
CA LYS A 256 23.34 -17.30 8.57
C LYS A 256 23.43 -16.29 7.43
N GLN A 257 24.58 -16.23 6.75
CA GLN A 257 24.71 -15.42 5.54
C GLN A 257 23.88 -16.00 4.37
N PRO A 258 23.43 -15.14 3.44
CA PRO A 258 22.80 -15.59 2.21
C PRO A 258 23.79 -16.24 1.23
N ASP A 259 23.29 -17.15 0.39
CA ASP A 259 24.11 -17.83 -0.64
C ASP A 259 24.22 -17.04 -1.96
N ALA A 260 23.38 -16.03 -2.11
CA ALA A 260 23.43 -15.07 -3.20
C ALA A 260 22.66 -13.80 -2.79
N VAL A 261 22.70 -12.76 -3.63
CA VAL A 261 21.80 -11.61 -3.54
C VAL A 261 21.11 -11.40 -4.88
N VAL A 262 19.81 -11.10 -4.86
CA VAL A 262 19.09 -10.60 -6.04
C VAL A 262 18.88 -9.10 -5.86
N LEU A 263 19.39 -8.31 -6.80
CA LEU A 263 19.25 -6.86 -6.86
C LEU A 263 18.15 -6.48 -7.85
N ALA A 264 17.25 -5.62 -7.42
CA ALA A 264 16.18 -5.07 -8.25
C ALA A 264 16.07 -3.54 -8.05
N SER A 265 15.44 -2.87 -9.02
CA SER A 265 15.14 -1.45 -8.88
C SER A 265 14.15 -1.23 -7.74
N GLY A 266 14.44 -0.26 -6.88
CA GLY A 266 13.46 0.27 -5.95
C GLY A 266 12.44 1.16 -6.64
N ASN A 267 12.74 1.71 -7.82
CA ASN A 267 11.94 2.76 -8.46
C ASN A 267 10.93 2.23 -9.50
N ASP A 268 11.22 1.08 -10.10
CA ASP A 268 10.33 0.43 -11.07
C ASP A 268 10.25 -1.09 -10.82
N PHE A 269 9.14 -1.71 -11.22
CA PHE A 269 8.79 -3.10 -10.89
C PHE A 269 8.92 -4.14 -12.02
N PRO A 270 8.70 -3.83 -13.32
CA PRO A 270 8.44 -4.84 -14.35
C PRO A 270 9.56 -5.86 -14.49
N ASP A 271 10.81 -5.41 -14.43
CA ASP A 271 11.99 -6.27 -14.57
C ASP A 271 12.22 -7.19 -13.36
N ALA A 272 11.60 -6.91 -12.22
CA ALA A 272 11.71 -7.71 -11.01
C ALA A 272 10.59 -8.76 -10.87
N LEU A 273 9.56 -8.72 -11.74
CA LEU A 273 8.45 -9.68 -11.70
C LEU A 273 8.95 -11.10 -12.01
N GLY A 274 8.70 -12.02 -11.08
CA GLY A 274 9.23 -13.39 -11.10
C GLY A 274 10.58 -13.56 -10.38
N GLY A 275 11.22 -12.46 -9.94
CA GLY A 275 12.49 -12.50 -9.21
C GLY A 275 12.44 -13.24 -7.87
N ALA A 276 11.27 -13.33 -7.24
CA ALA A 276 11.05 -14.07 -6.00
C ALA A 276 11.45 -15.54 -6.10
N GLY A 277 11.07 -16.21 -7.20
CA GLY A 277 11.43 -17.61 -7.43
C GLY A 277 12.94 -17.79 -7.58
N LEU A 278 13.62 -16.87 -8.28
CA LEU A 278 15.07 -16.89 -8.44
C LEU A 278 15.77 -16.69 -7.08
N ALA A 279 15.33 -15.71 -6.30
CA ALA A 279 15.90 -15.42 -4.99
C ALA A 279 15.68 -16.58 -4.02
N TYR A 280 14.48 -17.17 -4.00
CA TYR A 280 14.16 -18.31 -3.16
C TYR A 280 15.01 -19.54 -3.50
N LYS A 281 15.10 -19.91 -4.80
CA LYS A 281 15.92 -21.01 -5.29
C LYS A 281 17.39 -20.90 -4.89
N ASN A 282 17.94 -19.68 -4.90
CA ASN A 282 19.36 -19.43 -4.60
C ASN A 282 19.60 -19.04 -3.13
N ASN A 283 18.64 -19.27 -2.22
CA ASN A 283 18.74 -18.89 -0.81
C ASN A 283 19.26 -17.44 -0.61
N ALA A 284 18.67 -16.51 -1.38
CA ALA A 284 19.05 -15.10 -1.46
C ALA A 284 17.93 -14.18 -0.93
N PRO A 285 18.23 -12.97 -0.44
CA PRO A 285 17.26 -11.90 -0.31
C PRO A 285 17.07 -11.20 -1.66
N ILE A 286 15.96 -10.46 -1.78
CA ILE A 286 15.82 -9.40 -2.78
C ILE A 286 16.15 -8.07 -2.10
N LEU A 287 17.18 -7.39 -2.57
CA LEU A 287 17.55 -6.05 -2.14
C LEU A 287 17.21 -5.03 -3.22
N LEU A 288 16.74 -3.87 -2.79
CA LEU A 288 16.32 -2.80 -3.69
C LEU A 288 17.38 -1.71 -3.75
N VAL A 289 17.63 -1.17 -4.95
CA VAL A 289 18.59 -0.08 -5.17
C VAL A 289 17.93 1.12 -5.84
N GLY A 290 18.49 2.30 -5.61
CA GLY A 290 18.09 3.55 -6.26
C GLY A 290 18.69 3.68 -7.67
N ASN A 291 18.78 4.93 -8.15
CA ASN A 291 19.26 5.22 -9.51
C ASN A 291 20.80 5.26 -9.61
N SER A 292 21.46 5.61 -8.51
CA SER A 292 22.92 5.78 -8.44
C SER A 292 23.54 4.97 -7.30
N VAL A 293 24.87 4.90 -7.29
CA VAL A 293 25.63 4.33 -6.16
C VAL A 293 25.33 5.09 -4.86
N ASN A 294 25.22 6.42 -4.93
CA ASN A 294 24.97 7.26 -3.76
C ASN A 294 23.59 6.97 -3.14
N ASP A 295 22.55 6.90 -3.96
CA ASP A 295 21.18 6.61 -3.49
C ASP A 295 21.04 5.18 -2.94
N SER A 296 21.99 4.31 -3.31
CA SER A 296 22.01 2.90 -2.95
C SER A 296 23.02 2.56 -1.87
N LYS A 297 23.68 3.57 -1.28
CA LYS A 297 24.85 3.37 -0.42
C LYS A 297 24.59 2.40 0.74
N THR A 298 23.46 2.55 1.43
CA THR A 298 23.09 1.69 2.56
C THR A 298 22.91 0.21 2.17
N VAL A 299 22.41 -0.04 0.97
CA VAL A 299 22.21 -1.40 0.42
C VAL A 299 23.54 -2.00 -0.01
N LEU A 300 24.38 -1.21 -0.67
CA LEU A 300 25.72 -1.62 -1.09
C LEU A 300 26.63 -1.93 0.11
N ASP A 301 26.50 -1.15 1.18
CA ASP A 301 27.19 -1.40 2.45
C ASP A 301 26.67 -2.67 3.12
N TYR A 302 25.35 -2.88 3.11
CA TYR A 302 24.77 -4.12 3.61
C TYR A 302 25.29 -5.35 2.86
N ILE A 303 25.36 -5.31 1.53
CA ILE A 303 25.94 -6.40 0.72
C ILE A 303 27.40 -6.63 1.12
N THR A 304 28.21 -5.57 1.19
CA THR A 304 29.64 -5.66 1.51
C THR A 304 29.89 -6.30 2.88
N ASN A 305 29.02 -6.02 3.85
CA ASN A 305 29.15 -6.51 5.23
C ASN A 305 28.53 -7.89 5.47
N ASN A 306 27.64 -8.37 4.59
CA ASN A 306 26.82 -9.56 4.86
C ASN A 306 26.86 -10.64 3.76
N LEU A 307 27.53 -10.38 2.63
CA LEU A 307 27.69 -11.36 1.55
C LEU A 307 29.18 -11.65 1.31
N SER A 308 29.54 -12.93 1.42
CA SER A 308 30.88 -13.43 1.09
C SER A 308 31.22 -13.24 -0.40
N LYS A 309 32.49 -13.00 -0.73
CA LYS A 309 32.93 -12.61 -2.09
C LYS A 309 32.80 -13.72 -3.15
N ASP A 310 32.79 -14.98 -2.72
CA ASP A 310 32.57 -16.16 -3.56
C ASP A 310 31.11 -16.32 -4.00
N LYS A 311 30.17 -15.61 -3.33
CA LYS A 311 28.75 -15.68 -3.61
C LYS A 311 28.34 -14.80 -4.78
N LYS A 312 27.25 -15.19 -5.43
CA LYS A 312 26.76 -14.56 -6.66
C LYS A 312 25.78 -13.42 -6.37
N ILE A 313 25.84 -12.37 -7.17
CA ILE A 313 24.86 -11.29 -7.20
C ILE A 313 24.14 -11.30 -8.55
N TYR A 314 22.82 -11.38 -8.54
CA TYR A 314 21.99 -11.32 -9.74
C TYR A 314 21.34 -9.95 -9.83
N VAL A 315 21.53 -9.23 -10.93
CA VAL A 315 20.92 -7.92 -11.17
C VAL A 315 19.76 -8.08 -12.13
N LEU A 316 18.54 -7.82 -11.67
CA LEU A 316 17.34 -7.91 -12.49
C LEU A 316 17.13 -6.64 -13.31
N GLY A 317 16.94 -6.83 -14.61
CA GLY A 317 16.64 -5.75 -15.55
C GLY A 317 17.84 -5.12 -16.26
N GLY A 318 17.49 -4.26 -17.20
CA GLY A 318 18.45 -3.49 -18.00
C GLY A 318 19.15 -2.40 -17.19
N THR A 319 20.01 -1.63 -17.85
CA THR A 319 20.72 -0.48 -17.26
C THR A 319 19.80 0.67 -16.87
N ALA A 320 18.57 0.72 -17.40
CA ALA A 320 17.55 1.68 -16.99
C ALA A 320 16.95 1.35 -15.61
N SER A 321 16.90 0.06 -15.24
CA SER A 321 16.32 -0.41 -13.98
C SER A 321 17.35 -0.43 -12.86
N VAL A 322 18.54 -1.00 -13.14
CA VAL A 322 19.70 -0.96 -12.24
C VAL A 322 20.89 -0.47 -13.05
N SER A 323 21.38 0.71 -12.71
CA SER A 323 22.38 1.44 -13.51
C SER A 323 23.68 0.66 -13.72
N GLN A 324 24.36 0.96 -14.82
CA GLN A 324 25.67 0.38 -15.08
C GLN A 324 26.71 0.83 -14.04
N GLU A 325 26.53 2.01 -13.46
CA GLU A 325 27.35 2.53 -12.36
C GLU A 325 27.31 1.61 -11.14
N ILE A 326 26.10 1.21 -10.68
CA ILE A 326 25.92 0.28 -9.56
C ILE A 326 26.57 -1.07 -9.87
N PHE A 327 26.37 -1.59 -11.09
CA PHE A 327 26.97 -2.85 -11.53
C PHE A 327 28.51 -2.79 -11.47
N ASN A 328 29.11 -1.72 -11.99
CA ASN A 328 30.55 -1.51 -11.99
C ASN A 328 31.10 -1.35 -10.57
N TYR A 329 30.39 -0.61 -9.71
CA TYR A 329 30.76 -0.45 -8.30
C TYR A 329 30.87 -1.80 -7.61
N ILE A 330 29.85 -2.65 -7.72
CA ILE A 330 29.85 -3.99 -7.09
C ILE A 330 30.94 -4.88 -7.68
N THR A 331 31.18 -4.81 -8.99
CA THR A 331 32.26 -5.54 -9.67
C THR A 331 33.63 -5.12 -9.12
N ALA A 332 33.86 -3.82 -8.94
CA ALA A 332 35.10 -3.29 -8.39
C ALA A 332 35.33 -3.70 -6.92
N GLN A 333 34.25 -4.02 -6.18
CA GLN A 333 34.35 -4.64 -4.85
C GLN A 333 34.71 -6.13 -4.88
N GLY A 334 34.92 -6.73 -6.06
CA GLY A 334 35.37 -8.12 -6.22
C GLY A 334 34.25 -9.17 -6.16
N TYR A 335 32.99 -8.78 -6.34
CA TYR A 335 31.87 -9.74 -6.38
C TYR A 335 31.66 -10.35 -7.76
N ASN A 336 31.22 -11.61 -7.79
CA ASN A 336 30.69 -12.23 -9.01
C ASN A 336 29.26 -11.75 -9.25
N ILE A 337 29.10 -10.83 -10.20
CA ILE A 337 27.81 -10.22 -10.53
C ILE A 337 27.36 -10.60 -11.95
N THR A 338 26.08 -10.93 -12.12
CA THR A 338 25.47 -11.26 -13.41
C THR A 338 24.19 -10.48 -13.60
N ARG A 339 24.06 -9.81 -14.75
CA ARG A 339 22.81 -9.12 -15.13
C ARG A 339 21.87 -10.10 -15.84
N ILE A 340 20.63 -10.13 -15.39
CA ILE A 340 19.49 -10.83 -16.00
C ILE A 340 18.52 -9.75 -16.47
N GLY A 341 18.74 -9.22 -17.67
CA GLY A 341 17.91 -8.18 -18.29
C GLY A 341 17.72 -8.41 -19.78
N GLY A 342 16.51 -8.15 -20.26
CA GLY A 342 16.14 -8.19 -21.68
C GLY A 342 15.90 -6.81 -22.27
N LYS A 343 15.46 -6.76 -23.53
CA LYS A 343 15.06 -5.50 -24.19
C LYS A 343 13.82 -4.87 -23.57
N ASP A 344 13.00 -5.69 -22.93
CA ASP A 344 11.75 -5.32 -22.27
C ASP A 344 11.49 -6.28 -21.09
N ARG A 345 10.43 -5.99 -20.33
CA ARG A 345 10.01 -6.77 -19.16
C ARG A 345 9.74 -8.24 -19.48
N TYR A 346 9.22 -8.55 -20.67
CA TYR A 346 8.85 -9.90 -21.07
C TYR A 346 10.09 -10.75 -21.35
N GLU A 347 11.08 -10.16 -22.02
CA GLU A 347 12.37 -10.81 -22.23
C GLU A 347 13.19 -10.90 -20.92
N THR A 348 13.14 -9.88 -20.06
CA THR A 348 13.73 -9.97 -18.70
C THR A 348 13.10 -11.13 -17.93
N ASN A 349 11.78 -11.24 -17.90
CA ASN A 349 11.06 -12.31 -17.22
C ASN A 349 11.42 -13.70 -17.80
N GLN A 350 11.53 -13.83 -19.13
CA GLN A 350 11.98 -15.08 -19.75
C GLN A 350 13.38 -15.48 -19.24
N LYS A 351 14.32 -14.53 -19.22
CA LYS A 351 15.68 -14.79 -18.72
C LYS A 351 15.70 -15.16 -17.24
N ILE A 352 14.83 -14.58 -16.42
CA ILE A 352 14.67 -14.98 -15.01
C ILE A 352 14.20 -16.44 -14.93
N VAL A 353 13.16 -16.79 -15.69
CA VAL A 353 12.57 -18.12 -15.70
C VAL A 353 13.56 -19.18 -16.21
N ASP A 354 14.36 -18.86 -17.23
CA ASP A 354 15.41 -19.74 -17.75
C ASP A 354 16.46 -20.09 -16.68
N ASN A 355 16.74 -19.17 -15.74
CA ASN A 355 17.64 -19.42 -14.61
C ASN A 355 17.01 -20.33 -13.51
N LEU A 356 15.71 -20.63 -13.59
CA LEU A 356 15.03 -21.50 -12.63
C LEU A 356 15.22 -23.00 -12.93
N ASN A 357 15.63 -23.40 -14.14
CA ASN A 357 15.83 -24.80 -14.54
C ASN A 357 14.61 -25.69 -14.19
N ILE A 358 13.43 -25.26 -14.61
CA ILE A 358 12.16 -25.91 -14.27
C ILE A 358 12.04 -27.28 -14.96
N ALA A 359 11.59 -28.29 -14.20
CA ALA A 359 11.35 -29.62 -14.73
C ALA A 359 10.08 -29.66 -15.60
N LYS A 360 10.06 -30.55 -16.60
CA LYS A 360 8.85 -30.83 -17.38
C LYS A 360 7.70 -31.27 -16.48
N GLY A 361 6.48 -30.89 -16.85
CA GLY A 361 5.25 -31.16 -16.10
C GLY A 361 4.97 -30.18 -14.96
N THR A 362 5.93 -29.33 -14.58
CA THR A 362 5.75 -28.36 -13.48
C THR A 362 4.64 -27.37 -13.82
N PRO A 363 3.66 -27.12 -12.93
CA PRO A 363 2.65 -26.08 -13.11
C PRO A 363 3.27 -24.71 -13.33
N ILE A 364 2.60 -23.88 -14.12
CA ILE A 364 3.06 -22.53 -14.48
C ILE A 364 2.06 -21.49 -13.97
N VAL A 365 2.57 -20.32 -13.58
CA VAL A 365 1.77 -19.13 -13.30
C VAL A 365 1.89 -18.16 -14.47
N ILE A 366 0.77 -17.63 -14.94
CA ILE A 366 0.70 -16.53 -15.91
C ILE A 366 0.04 -15.33 -15.26
N SER A 367 0.70 -14.17 -15.26
CA SER A 367 0.13 -12.91 -14.79
C SER A 367 0.31 -11.80 -15.83
N SER A 368 -0.32 -10.64 -15.60
CA SER A 368 -0.08 -9.46 -16.43
C SER A 368 1.34 -8.93 -16.26
N GLY A 369 1.99 -8.55 -17.35
CA GLY A 369 3.24 -7.77 -17.32
C GLY A 369 3.00 -6.27 -17.11
N ASN A 370 1.75 -5.81 -17.19
CA ASN A 370 1.39 -4.39 -17.11
C ASN A 370 0.99 -3.95 -15.69
N ASN A 371 0.78 -4.89 -14.77
CA ASN A 371 0.43 -4.63 -13.38
C ASN A 371 1.21 -5.57 -12.44
N PHE A 372 1.55 -5.10 -11.24
CA PHE A 372 2.38 -5.87 -10.29
C PHE A 372 1.56 -6.71 -9.31
N ALA A 373 0.37 -6.23 -8.90
CA ALA A 373 -0.28 -6.72 -7.69
C ALA A 373 -0.61 -8.22 -7.74
N ASP A 374 -1.14 -8.67 -8.87
CA ASP A 374 -1.48 -10.06 -9.12
C ASP A 374 -0.23 -10.97 -9.04
N ALA A 375 0.85 -10.58 -9.74
CA ALA A 375 2.13 -11.30 -9.74
C ALA A 375 2.78 -11.35 -8.34
N LEU A 376 2.72 -10.26 -7.58
CA LEU A 376 3.28 -10.20 -6.23
C LEU A 376 2.47 -11.04 -5.24
N SER A 377 1.15 -11.07 -5.34
CA SER A 377 0.31 -11.85 -4.42
C SER A 377 0.49 -13.37 -4.53
N ILE A 378 0.84 -13.89 -5.72
CA ILE A 378 1.16 -15.31 -5.93
C ILE A 378 2.64 -15.65 -5.70
N SER A 379 3.52 -14.64 -5.59
CA SER A 379 4.97 -14.81 -5.65
C SER A 379 5.55 -15.75 -4.59
N SER A 380 5.04 -15.71 -3.35
CA SER A 380 5.52 -16.60 -2.28
C SER A 380 5.11 -18.05 -2.52
N ILE A 381 3.87 -18.28 -2.95
CA ILE A 381 3.33 -19.59 -3.32
C ILE A 381 4.09 -20.18 -4.51
N ALA A 382 4.31 -19.39 -5.55
CA ALA A 382 5.06 -19.81 -6.72
C ALA A 382 6.50 -20.20 -6.33
N SER A 383 7.14 -19.43 -5.45
CA SER A 383 8.48 -19.71 -4.94
C SER A 383 8.53 -21.02 -4.13
N ILE A 384 7.56 -21.25 -3.23
CA ILE A 384 7.47 -22.48 -2.41
C ILE A 384 7.33 -23.72 -3.30
N ASN A 385 6.46 -23.65 -4.31
CA ASN A 385 6.14 -24.79 -5.16
C ASN A 385 7.06 -24.94 -6.38
N GLY A 386 7.99 -24.01 -6.59
CA GLY A 386 8.84 -24.00 -7.78
C GLY A 386 8.11 -23.69 -9.09
N TYR A 387 6.96 -23.02 -9.02
CA TYR A 387 6.20 -22.64 -10.23
C TYR A 387 6.83 -21.39 -10.86
N PRO A 388 7.24 -21.42 -12.13
CA PRO A 388 7.70 -20.23 -12.81
C PRO A 388 6.53 -19.25 -13.01
N ILE A 389 6.79 -17.96 -12.78
CA ILE A 389 5.87 -16.87 -13.10
C ILE A 389 6.27 -16.30 -14.45
N LEU A 390 5.44 -16.55 -15.46
CA LEU A 390 5.52 -15.91 -16.77
C LEU A 390 4.61 -14.69 -16.77
N ILE A 391 5.11 -13.57 -17.30
CA ILE A 391 4.27 -12.39 -17.53
C ILE A 391 3.85 -12.32 -18.99
N ASN A 392 2.61 -11.92 -19.23
CA ASN A 392 2.02 -11.82 -20.57
C ASN A 392 1.28 -10.49 -20.74
N ASP A 393 1.03 -10.10 -22.00
CA ASP A 393 0.13 -9.01 -22.31
C ASP A 393 -1.34 -9.45 -22.22
N LYS A 394 -2.29 -8.50 -22.32
CA LYS A 394 -3.71 -8.74 -22.03
C LYS A 394 -4.36 -9.77 -22.96
N ASP A 395 -4.20 -9.60 -24.28
CA ASP A 395 -5.06 -10.27 -25.26
C ASP A 395 -4.37 -11.31 -26.13
N ASN A 396 -3.04 -11.26 -26.22
CA ASN A 396 -2.27 -12.16 -27.07
C ASN A 396 -1.22 -12.90 -26.26
N LEU A 397 -1.22 -14.23 -26.36
CA LEU A 397 -0.21 -15.10 -25.78
C LEU A 397 1.11 -14.86 -26.52
N LEU A 398 2.09 -14.32 -25.81
CA LEU A 398 3.38 -13.98 -26.38
C LEU A 398 4.13 -15.24 -26.80
N ALA A 399 4.92 -15.14 -27.87
CA ALA A 399 5.64 -16.28 -28.44
C ALA A 399 6.60 -16.95 -27.44
N ASN A 400 7.25 -16.17 -26.57
CA ASN A 400 8.11 -16.72 -25.52
C ASN A 400 7.29 -17.54 -24.50
N VAL A 401 6.10 -17.07 -24.12
CA VAL A 401 5.21 -17.77 -23.19
C VAL A 401 4.66 -19.05 -23.83
N SER A 402 4.18 -19.01 -25.08
CA SER A 402 3.67 -20.20 -25.77
C SER A 402 4.78 -21.25 -25.97
N ASN A 403 5.97 -20.84 -26.41
CA ASN A 403 7.12 -21.74 -26.55
C ASN A 403 7.51 -22.38 -25.22
N TYR A 404 7.47 -21.62 -24.13
CA TYR A 404 7.79 -22.13 -22.80
C TYR A 404 6.75 -23.14 -22.31
N ILE A 405 5.45 -22.89 -22.54
CA ILE A 405 4.37 -23.86 -22.26
C ILE A 405 4.59 -25.17 -23.03
N THR A 406 4.94 -25.10 -24.32
CA THR A 406 5.21 -26.28 -25.14
C THR A 406 6.44 -27.06 -24.66
N SER A 407 7.48 -26.37 -24.17
CA SER A 407 8.70 -26.99 -23.65
C SER A 407 8.48 -27.67 -22.29
N ILE A 408 7.82 -26.99 -21.36
CA ILE A 408 7.57 -27.50 -20.00
C ILE A 408 6.45 -28.52 -19.98
N GLN A 409 5.46 -28.43 -20.87
CA GLN A 409 4.30 -29.34 -20.91
C GLN A 409 3.57 -29.42 -19.56
N PRO A 410 3.15 -28.29 -18.97
CA PRO A 410 2.48 -28.29 -17.67
C PRO A 410 1.13 -29.01 -17.74
N SER A 411 0.75 -29.73 -16.67
CA SER A 411 -0.61 -30.26 -16.54
C SER A 411 -1.61 -29.20 -16.06
N THR A 412 -1.13 -28.18 -15.33
CA THR A 412 -1.94 -27.07 -14.81
C THR A 412 -1.27 -25.73 -15.08
N ILE A 413 -2.06 -24.75 -15.50
CA ILE A 413 -1.66 -23.34 -15.59
C ILE A 413 -2.58 -22.51 -14.68
N TYR A 414 -1.96 -21.75 -13.78
CA TYR A 414 -2.66 -20.75 -12.97
C TYR A 414 -2.60 -19.41 -13.68
N ILE A 415 -3.74 -18.87 -14.08
CA ILE A 415 -3.83 -17.49 -14.56
C ILE A 415 -4.17 -16.60 -13.38
N VAL A 416 -3.29 -15.69 -13.02
CA VAL A 416 -3.45 -14.81 -11.86
C VAL A 416 -3.78 -13.40 -12.33
N GLY A 417 -4.96 -12.93 -11.95
CA GLY A 417 -5.60 -11.72 -12.45
C GLY A 417 -6.91 -12.00 -13.20
N GLY A 418 -7.82 -11.03 -13.14
CA GLY A 418 -9.10 -11.09 -13.83
C GLY A 418 -8.97 -10.93 -15.36
N THR A 419 -10.08 -11.11 -16.07
CA THR A 419 -10.15 -10.95 -17.54
C THR A 419 -9.84 -9.53 -18.03
N GLY A 420 -9.91 -8.54 -17.12
CA GLY A 420 -9.49 -7.16 -17.36
C GLY A 420 -8.00 -7.02 -17.67
N VAL A 421 -7.14 -7.88 -17.11
CA VAL A 421 -5.67 -7.81 -17.26
C VAL A 421 -5.04 -8.97 -18.03
N ILE A 422 -5.70 -10.12 -18.06
CA ILE A 422 -5.37 -11.29 -18.90
C ILE A 422 -6.69 -11.84 -19.42
N SER A 423 -7.03 -11.61 -20.69
CA SER A 423 -8.37 -11.89 -21.20
C SER A 423 -8.68 -13.38 -21.35
N ALA A 424 -9.95 -13.71 -21.59
CA ALA A 424 -10.37 -15.09 -21.85
C ALA A 424 -9.76 -15.64 -23.16
N ASN A 425 -9.36 -14.77 -24.10
CA ASN A 425 -8.69 -15.20 -25.33
C ASN A 425 -7.36 -15.92 -25.06
N ILE A 426 -6.64 -15.52 -24.01
CA ILE A 426 -5.42 -16.20 -23.58
C ILE A 426 -5.69 -17.65 -23.20
N GLU A 427 -6.81 -17.93 -22.53
CA GLU A 427 -7.20 -19.32 -22.19
C GLU A 427 -7.45 -20.15 -23.44
N THR A 428 -8.15 -19.60 -24.42
CA THR A 428 -8.38 -20.24 -25.73
C THR A 428 -7.06 -20.52 -26.44
N GLN A 429 -6.14 -19.55 -26.48
CA GLN A 429 -4.83 -19.73 -27.10
C GLN A 429 -3.99 -20.80 -26.40
N ILE A 430 -4.02 -20.88 -25.07
CA ILE A 430 -3.37 -21.95 -24.30
C ILE A 430 -3.99 -23.31 -24.62
N LYS A 431 -5.32 -23.42 -24.66
CA LYS A 431 -6.02 -24.67 -25.00
C LYS A 431 -5.73 -25.13 -26.43
N ASN A 432 -5.49 -24.22 -27.35
CA ASN A 432 -5.07 -24.56 -28.72
C ASN A 432 -3.65 -25.14 -28.79
N LEU A 433 -2.77 -24.82 -27.84
CA LEU A 433 -1.45 -25.46 -27.74
C LEU A 433 -1.58 -26.90 -27.22
N ASN A 434 -2.42 -27.11 -26.20
CA ASN A 434 -2.74 -28.42 -25.66
C ASN A 434 -4.08 -28.38 -24.88
N GLY A 435 -5.10 -29.06 -25.43
CA GLY A 435 -6.45 -29.07 -24.86
C GLY A 435 -6.56 -29.68 -23.46
N ASN A 436 -5.58 -30.50 -23.07
CA ASN A 436 -5.57 -31.21 -21.79
C ASN A 436 -5.04 -30.37 -20.62
N ILE A 437 -4.51 -29.17 -20.86
CA ILE A 437 -4.01 -28.29 -19.79
C ILE A 437 -5.18 -27.86 -18.90
N ASN A 438 -5.13 -28.14 -17.61
CA ASN A 438 -6.08 -27.60 -16.64
C ASN A 438 -5.77 -26.12 -16.40
N ILE A 439 -6.71 -25.22 -16.72
CA ILE A 439 -6.53 -23.78 -16.51
C ILE A 439 -7.32 -23.38 -15.27
N VAL A 440 -6.62 -22.78 -14.30
CA VAL A 440 -7.22 -22.26 -13.06
C VAL A 440 -7.02 -20.76 -13.00
N ARG A 441 -8.09 -19.98 -13.18
CA ARG A 441 -8.03 -18.54 -13.02
C ARG A 441 -8.24 -18.12 -11.56
N LEU A 442 -7.36 -17.29 -11.05
CA LEU A 442 -7.41 -16.66 -9.73
C LEU A 442 -7.38 -15.14 -9.93
N GLY A 443 -8.55 -14.54 -10.12
CA GLY A 443 -8.69 -13.11 -10.36
C GLY A 443 -10.00 -12.58 -9.80
N GLY A 444 -9.91 -11.58 -8.92
CA GLY A 444 -11.05 -10.87 -8.33
C GLY A 444 -11.39 -9.58 -9.06
N LYS A 445 -12.34 -8.83 -8.51
CA LYS A 445 -12.75 -7.48 -8.97
C LYS A 445 -11.62 -6.46 -8.84
N ASP A 446 -10.76 -6.66 -7.85
CA ASP A 446 -9.61 -5.84 -7.56
C ASP A 446 -8.42 -6.69 -7.04
N ARG A 447 -7.28 -6.04 -6.83
CA ARG A 447 -6.05 -6.68 -6.36
C ARG A 447 -6.18 -7.34 -4.98
N TYR A 448 -7.10 -6.83 -4.16
CA TYR A 448 -7.32 -7.30 -2.80
C TYR A 448 -8.08 -8.62 -2.82
N GLU A 449 -9.16 -8.68 -3.60
CA GLU A 449 -9.92 -9.92 -3.82
C GLU A 449 -9.08 -10.98 -4.53
N THR A 450 -8.28 -10.60 -5.56
CA THR A 450 -7.32 -11.54 -6.17
C THR A 450 -6.38 -12.14 -5.13
N SER A 451 -5.79 -11.31 -4.25
CA SER A 451 -4.88 -11.81 -3.20
C SER A 451 -5.58 -12.73 -2.19
N THR A 452 -6.84 -12.47 -1.84
CA THR A 452 -7.62 -13.37 -0.96
C THR A 452 -7.93 -14.71 -1.63
N LEU A 453 -8.30 -14.71 -2.91
CA LEU A 453 -8.60 -15.94 -3.67
C LEU A 453 -7.36 -16.83 -3.80
N ILE A 454 -6.19 -16.22 -4.00
CA ILE A 454 -4.90 -16.92 -4.03
C ILE A 454 -4.62 -17.55 -2.66
N ALA A 455 -4.69 -16.77 -1.59
CA ALA A 455 -4.42 -17.26 -0.24
C ALA A 455 -5.39 -18.38 0.17
N GLU A 456 -6.66 -18.29 -0.22
CA GLU A 456 -7.66 -19.32 0.03
C GLU A 456 -7.43 -20.59 -0.80
N LYS A 457 -7.10 -20.45 -2.10
CA LYS A 457 -6.89 -21.59 -3.01
C LYS A 457 -5.74 -22.49 -2.55
N PHE A 458 -4.63 -21.89 -2.16
CA PHE A 458 -3.43 -22.62 -1.77
C PHE A 458 -3.40 -22.95 -0.29
N ASN A 459 -4.12 -22.16 0.53
CA ASN A 459 -4.31 -22.38 1.97
C ASN A 459 -2.99 -22.74 2.69
N LEU A 460 -1.92 -22.02 2.36
CA LEU A 460 -0.62 -22.17 3.03
C LEU A 460 -0.77 -21.86 4.52
N ASN A 461 0.05 -22.50 5.35
CA ASN A 461 0.09 -22.41 6.81
C ASN A 461 -0.94 -21.45 7.44
N THR A 462 -2.05 -22.00 7.92
CA THR A 462 -3.18 -21.22 8.41
C THR A 462 -2.94 -20.49 9.74
N ASN A 463 -1.72 -20.52 10.28
CA ASN A 463 -1.36 -19.75 11.48
C ASN A 463 -0.68 -18.41 11.17
N ILE A 464 -0.10 -18.26 9.97
CA ILE A 464 0.71 -17.09 9.62
C ILE A 464 0.38 -16.52 8.25
N ILE A 465 0.14 -15.21 8.18
CA ILE A 465 -0.03 -14.48 6.92
C ILE A 465 0.97 -13.32 6.85
N THR A 466 1.50 -13.06 5.67
CA THR A 466 2.31 -11.88 5.40
C THR A 466 1.47 -10.87 4.66
N ILE A 467 1.35 -9.64 5.19
CA ILE A 467 0.60 -8.56 4.55
C ILE A 467 1.55 -7.50 3.98
N ALA A 468 1.18 -6.95 2.84
CA ALA A 468 1.88 -5.85 2.19
C ALA A 468 0.87 -4.87 1.57
N SER A 469 1.29 -3.63 1.31
CA SER A 469 0.42 -2.66 0.66
C SER A 469 0.10 -3.11 -0.76
N GLY A 470 -1.17 -3.07 -1.16
CA GLY A 470 -1.55 -3.25 -2.55
C GLY A 470 -1.35 -2.00 -3.40
N LEU A 471 -1.11 -0.84 -2.78
CA LEU A 471 -0.97 0.45 -3.48
C LEU A 471 0.43 0.65 -4.09
N ASN A 472 1.44 -0.06 -3.59
CA ASN A 472 2.82 0.04 -4.04
C ASN A 472 3.51 -1.34 -4.02
N PHE A 473 4.59 -1.50 -4.78
CA PHE A 473 5.23 -2.81 -5.02
C PHE A 473 6.45 -3.19 -4.16
N PRO A 474 7.32 -2.25 -3.68
CA PRO A 474 8.66 -2.61 -3.18
C PRO A 474 8.67 -3.55 -1.98
N ASP A 475 7.76 -3.32 -1.02
CA ASP A 475 7.69 -4.09 0.22
C ASP A 475 7.24 -5.53 -0.06
N ALA A 476 6.22 -5.71 -0.91
CA ALA A 476 5.75 -7.03 -1.35
C ALA A 476 6.79 -7.77 -2.20
N LEU A 477 7.47 -7.08 -3.11
CA LEU A 477 8.53 -7.66 -3.94
C LEU A 477 9.65 -8.23 -3.09
N SER A 478 10.22 -7.42 -2.19
CA SER A 478 11.33 -7.85 -1.33
C SER A 478 10.90 -8.87 -0.27
N GLY A 479 9.70 -8.72 0.29
CA GLY A 479 9.18 -9.60 1.33
C GLY A 479 8.53 -10.89 0.86
N SER A 480 8.28 -11.06 -0.44
CA SER A 480 7.76 -12.31 -1.02
C SER A 480 8.61 -13.54 -0.67
N VAL A 481 9.93 -13.39 -0.64
CA VAL A 481 10.87 -14.46 -0.31
C VAL A 481 10.83 -14.78 1.19
N LEU A 482 10.61 -13.77 2.04
CA LEU A 482 10.40 -13.98 3.47
C LEU A 482 9.10 -14.75 3.71
N ALA A 483 8.00 -14.32 3.06
CA ALA A 483 6.71 -15.01 3.12
C ALA A 483 6.86 -16.48 2.68
N ALA A 484 7.58 -16.73 1.58
CA ALA A 484 7.88 -18.09 1.11
C ALA A 484 8.61 -18.93 2.18
N ARG A 485 9.65 -18.38 2.81
CA ARG A 485 10.41 -19.09 3.87
C ARG A 485 9.63 -19.33 5.16
N LYS A 486 8.63 -18.49 5.44
CA LYS A 486 7.70 -18.68 6.56
C LYS A 486 6.49 -19.57 6.17
N ASN A 487 6.50 -20.15 4.96
CA ASN A 487 5.42 -20.94 4.38
C ASN A 487 4.07 -20.18 4.39
N SER A 488 4.11 -18.90 3.99
CA SER A 488 3.02 -17.95 4.13
C SER A 488 2.66 -17.29 2.79
N SER A 489 1.38 -16.97 2.60
CA SER A 489 0.88 -16.19 1.46
C SER A 489 1.15 -14.70 1.65
N VAL A 490 1.32 -13.96 0.55
CA VAL A 490 1.33 -12.49 0.53
C VAL A 490 -0.09 -11.99 0.28
N LEU A 491 -0.68 -11.33 1.28
CA LEU A 491 -2.01 -10.74 1.22
C LEU A 491 -1.90 -9.21 1.08
N LEU A 492 -2.64 -8.63 0.14
CA LEU A 492 -2.57 -7.19 -0.14
C LEU A 492 -3.65 -6.42 0.62
N VAL A 493 -3.32 -5.21 1.11
CA VAL A 493 -4.23 -4.31 1.87
C VAL A 493 -4.05 -2.84 1.46
N ASP A 494 -5.01 -1.94 1.73
CA ASP A 494 -4.95 -0.53 1.31
C ASP A 494 -5.37 0.53 2.33
N ASN A 495 -5.37 0.16 3.62
CA ASN A 495 -5.78 1.01 4.74
C ASN A 495 -7.23 1.52 4.71
N ASN A 496 -8.02 1.17 3.69
CA ASN A 496 -9.40 1.64 3.53
C ASN A 496 -10.39 0.52 3.88
N ASP A 497 -10.53 -0.48 3.00
CA ASP A 497 -11.41 -1.62 3.21
C ASP A 497 -10.59 -2.91 3.34
N VAL A 498 -10.59 -3.45 4.55
CA VAL A 498 -9.91 -4.70 4.89
C VAL A 498 -10.88 -5.83 5.26
N SER A 499 -12.17 -5.67 4.95
CA SER A 499 -13.23 -6.60 5.37
C SER A 499 -13.02 -8.00 4.80
N ARG A 500 -12.60 -8.09 3.52
CA ARG A 500 -12.35 -9.38 2.84
C ARG A 500 -11.16 -10.12 3.45
N GLN A 501 -10.09 -9.38 3.73
CA GLN A 501 -8.90 -9.90 4.38
C GLN A 501 -9.23 -10.35 5.80
N LYS A 502 -9.98 -9.55 6.57
CA LYS A 502 -10.45 -9.94 7.90
C LYS A 502 -11.28 -11.23 7.85
N GLN A 503 -12.19 -11.35 6.90
CA GLN A 503 -12.98 -12.58 6.71
C GLN A 503 -12.09 -13.79 6.41
N LEU A 504 -11.07 -13.64 5.56
CA LEU A 504 -10.10 -14.68 5.27
C LEU A 504 -9.31 -15.08 6.53
N LEU A 505 -8.76 -14.10 7.26
CA LEU A 505 -7.99 -14.33 8.48
C LEU A 505 -8.83 -15.08 9.52
N ASN A 506 -10.10 -14.69 9.72
CA ASN A 506 -11.03 -15.37 10.62
C ASN A 506 -11.34 -16.80 10.15
N LYS A 507 -11.63 -16.98 8.86
CA LYS A 507 -11.91 -18.30 8.27
C LYS A 507 -10.73 -19.26 8.42
N GLN A 508 -9.51 -18.78 8.18
CA GLN A 508 -8.29 -19.56 8.29
C GLN A 508 -7.75 -19.62 9.73
N LYS A 509 -8.34 -18.90 10.69
CA LYS A 509 -7.87 -18.83 12.09
C LYS A 509 -6.43 -18.34 12.20
N ILE A 510 -6.06 -17.38 11.36
CA ILE A 510 -4.73 -16.75 11.38
C ILE A 510 -4.53 -16.06 12.74
N THR A 511 -3.35 -16.28 13.33
CA THR A 511 -2.99 -15.71 14.64
C THR A 511 -1.71 -14.89 14.60
N ASN A 512 -0.87 -15.08 13.57
CA ASN A 512 0.38 -14.35 13.39
C ASN A 512 0.34 -13.58 12.08
N VAL A 513 0.56 -12.27 12.16
CA VAL A 513 0.64 -11.40 10.98
C VAL A 513 2.05 -10.83 10.90
N ILE A 514 2.70 -10.99 9.75
CA ILE A 514 3.91 -10.26 9.38
C ILE A 514 3.50 -9.09 8.49
N VAL A 515 3.81 -7.87 8.89
CA VAL A 515 3.51 -6.64 8.14
C VAL A 515 4.79 -6.16 7.47
N LEU A 516 4.77 -6.04 6.14
CA LEU A 516 5.87 -5.52 5.34
C LEU A 516 5.63 -4.05 5.02
N GLY A 517 6.58 -3.19 5.41
CA GLY A 517 6.50 -1.75 5.21
C GLY A 517 6.11 -0.97 6.47
N GLY A 518 6.42 0.31 6.48
CA GLY A 518 6.15 1.22 7.60
C GLY A 518 4.68 1.62 7.72
N GLU A 519 4.35 2.46 8.72
CA GLU A 519 2.98 2.94 8.94
C GLU A 519 2.44 3.83 7.82
N GLY A 520 3.32 4.46 7.03
CA GLY A 520 2.93 5.16 5.81
C GLY A 520 2.41 4.23 4.70
N SER A 521 2.84 2.96 4.69
CA SER A 521 2.34 1.92 3.76
C SER A 521 1.11 1.22 4.33
N ILE A 522 1.18 0.76 5.58
CA ILE A 522 0.11 0.04 6.28
C ILE A 522 0.00 0.55 7.71
N LYS A 523 -1.08 1.27 8.04
CA LYS A 523 -1.30 1.87 9.37
C LYS A 523 -1.48 0.80 10.43
N ASN A 524 -1.05 1.04 11.68
CA ASN A 524 -1.31 0.10 12.77
C ASN A 524 -2.82 -0.12 12.98
N ASN A 525 -3.65 0.91 12.84
CA ASN A 525 -5.11 0.78 12.90
C ASN A 525 -5.64 -0.29 11.94
N THR A 526 -5.14 -0.30 10.70
CA THR A 526 -5.56 -1.26 9.68
C THR A 526 -5.21 -2.69 10.09
N VAL A 527 -4.04 -2.89 10.70
CA VAL A 527 -3.64 -4.21 11.23
C VAL A 527 -4.47 -4.61 12.45
N ASN A 528 -4.84 -3.66 13.30
CA ASN A 528 -5.73 -3.91 14.43
C ASN A 528 -7.12 -4.34 13.98
N LEU A 529 -7.72 -3.61 13.03
CA LEU A 529 -9.02 -3.97 12.45
C LEU A 529 -9.01 -5.37 11.84
N LEU A 530 -7.91 -5.76 11.20
CA LEU A 530 -7.70 -7.11 10.65
C LEU A 530 -7.67 -8.21 11.71
N LEU A 531 -7.12 -7.91 12.88
CA LEU A 531 -6.83 -8.89 13.94
C LEU A 531 -7.89 -8.91 15.06
N GLU A 532 -8.74 -7.89 15.13
CA GLU A 532 -9.86 -7.82 16.06
C GLU A 532 -10.89 -8.93 15.75
N LYS A 533 -11.27 -9.70 16.77
CA LYS A 533 -12.11 -10.90 16.64
C LYS A 533 -13.56 -10.68 17.03
#